data_AF-A0A6C0PAT4-F1
#
_entry.id   AF-A0A6C0PAT4-F1
#
_cell.length_a   1.000
_cell.length_b   1.000
_cell.length_c   1.000
_cell.angle_alpha   90.00
_cell.angle_beta   90.00
_cell.angle_gamma   90.00
#
_symmetry.space_group_name_H-M   'P 1'
#
loop_
_entity.id
_entity.type
_entity.pdbx_description
1 polymer ?
#
loop_
_entity_poly.entity_id
_entity_poly.type
_entity_poly.pdbx_seq_one_letter_code
_entity_poly.pdbx_strand_id
1 'polypeptide(L)'
;MGKPATTGIQRTKISDMEIGDYIAVQINGSSMGLANYLTNFGNATGTELPLAGGSDNASATGLVYFVKCKKGLLICDRVVRNKISWDVLNGSKLIQGLPWDDGVEEPGLIRSLTGGITYAALKSDIPTMTSNTSPSGVALASSEWSADYGAWRALDGARYSSNSRYWSAASGLTTGWICYKFTSAKYIRAYSITTLEAQEGITRAPKDWTFEASDDGLEWTVLDTQKGVSWAYGEAKFFSLANNTPYQYYRLNITSNNGGTELNIDNWSIQENPLLRTFSTTDQGLGAWPNNNEWDQCIVSFPKDKIQTGKTLDDVFHYSLSATLTQDTPALSSTNRVQRGLSGGVPKVFWGMGASNGTWSNVGFRPVFEYHE
;
A
#
# COMPACT_ATOMS: atom_id res chain seq x y z
N MET A 1 18.09 7.60 -25.86
CA MET A 1 17.63 6.55 -24.93
C MET A 1 18.42 6.75 -23.68
N GLY A 2 17.75 7.29 -22.68
CA GLY A 2 18.43 7.99 -21.61
C GLY A 2 17.44 8.32 -20.52
N LYS A 3 18.03 8.70 -19.40
CA LYS A 3 17.44 9.43 -18.27
C LYS A 3 16.11 10.12 -18.62
N PRO A 4 15.10 10.05 -17.73
CA PRO A 4 13.82 10.72 -17.89
C PRO A 4 14.01 12.18 -18.27
N ALA A 5 13.29 12.65 -19.29
CA ALA A 5 13.40 14.02 -19.80
C ALA A 5 12.75 15.07 -18.88
N THR A 6 13.10 15.04 -17.61
CA THR A 6 12.63 15.96 -16.58
C THR A 6 13.57 17.16 -16.43
N THR A 7 13.07 18.29 -15.94
CA THR A 7 13.91 19.43 -15.55
C THR A 7 14.53 19.25 -14.16
N GLY A 8 14.15 18.19 -13.43
CA GLY A 8 14.78 17.82 -12.18
C GLY A 8 16.17 17.26 -12.39
N ILE A 9 16.87 17.00 -11.29
CA ILE A 9 18.24 16.48 -11.32
C ILE A 9 18.27 15.02 -10.88
N GLN A 10 19.31 14.32 -11.33
CA GLN A 10 19.59 12.98 -10.82
C GLN A 10 20.09 13.07 -9.39
N ARG A 11 19.38 12.46 -8.44
CA ARG A 11 19.79 12.37 -7.04
C ARG A 11 20.45 11.03 -6.75
N THR A 12 21.18 10.99 -5.64
CA THR A 12 21.81 9.78 -5.10
C THR A 12 21.13 9.28 -3.82
N LYS A 13 20.17 10.03 -3.28
CA LYS A 13 19.40 9.72 -2.08
C LYS A 13 17.95 10.10 -2.28
N ILE A 14 17.02 9.31 -1.75
CA ILE A 14 15.58 9.58 -1.89
C ILE A 14 15.16 10.82 -1.08
N SER A 15 15.75 11.01 0.09
CA SER A 15 15.46 12.14 1.00
C SER A 15 15.81 13.52 0.42
N ASP A 16 16.72 13.59 -0.56
CA ASP A 16 17.13 14.83 -1.23
C ASP A 16 16.28 15.17 -2.46
N MET A 17 15.37 14.27 -2.86
CA MET A 17 14.60 14.42 -4.10
C MET A 17 13.48 15.45 -3.95
N GLU A 18 13.35 16.31 -4.94
CA GLU A 18 12.16 17.15 -5.14
C GLU A 18 11.26 16.58 -6.25
N ILE A 19 10.01 17.05 -6.34
CA ILE A 19 9.12 16.63 -7.45
C ILE A 19 9.78 16.98 -8.79
N GLY A 20 9.91 15.96 -9.64
CA GLY A 20 10.58 16.01 -10.93
C GLY A 20 12.03 15.51 -10.91
N ASP A 21 12.66 15.37 -9.74
CA ASP A 21 13.96 14.70 -9.64
C ASP A 21 13.83 13.20 -9.92
N TYR A 22 14.94 12.56 -10.27
CA TYR A 22 14.98 11.14 -10.57
C TYR A 22 16.19 10.45 -9.95
N ILE A 23 16.08 9.16 -9.70
CA ILE A 23 17.11 8.35 -9.05
C ILE A 23 17.36 7.08 -9.86
N ALA A 24 18.63 6.69 -10.01
CA ALA A 24 19.00 5.48 -10.71
C ALA A 24 18.83 4.26 -9.80
N VAL A 25 18.24 3.18 -10.30
CA VAL A 25 17.96 1.96 -9.52
C VAL A 25 18.34 0.73 -10.35
N GLN A 26 18.96 -0.26 -9.69
CA GLN A 26 19.30 -1.54 -10.29
C GLN A 26 18.11 -2.49 -10.20
N ILE A 27 17.72 -3.06 -11.33
CA ILE A 27 16.73 -4.14 -11.42
C ILE A 27 17.48 -5.47 -11.44
N ASN A 28 17.09 -6.41 -10.58
CA ASN A 28 17.61 -7.77 -10.57
C ASN A 28 16.58 -8.76 -11.12
N GLY A 29 16.85 -9.22 -12.35
CA GLY A 29 16.01 -10.09 -13.15
C GLY A 29 15.74 -11.50 -12.58
N SER A 30 16.55 -11.96 -11.64
CA SER A 30 16.41 -13.28 -11.02
C SER A 30 15.70 -13.25 -9.67
N SER A 31 15.38 -12.06 -9.13
CA SER A 31 14.96 -11.88 -7.73
C SER A 31 13.52 -11.38 -7.56
N MET A 32 12.63 -11.61 -8.53
CA MET A 32 11.25 -11.14 -8.43
C MET A 32 10.50 -11.70 -7.22
N GLY A 33 9.86 -10.81 -6.47
CA GLY A 33 9.16 -11.15 -5.23
C GLY A 33 10.09 -11.35 -4.02
N LEU A 34 11.37 -11.03 -4.15
CA LEU A 34 12.35 -11.05 -3.07
C LEU A 34 12.84 -9.62 -2.78
N ALA A 35 13.34 -9.39 -1.55
CA ALA A 35 13.85 -8.10 -1.10
C ALA A 35 14.91 -7.50 -2.07
N ASN A 36 15.71 -8.33 -2.73
CA ASN A 36 16.80 -7.89 -3.61
C ASN A 36 16.35 -7.58 -5.05
N TYR A 37 15.04 -7.44 -5.31
CA TYR A 37 14.54 -7.15 -6.66
C TYR A 37 14.97 -5.76 -7.16
N LEU A 38 14.88 -4.74 -6.32
CA LEU A 38 15.45 -3.41 -6.53
C LEU A 38 16.63 -3.21 -5.58
N THR A 39 17.75 -2.71 -6.10
CA THR A 39 18.95 -2.45 -5.28
C THR A 39 19.68 -1.20 -5.76
N ASN A 40 20.65 -0.73 -4.98
CA ASN A 40 21.57 0.36 -5.35
C ASN A 40 20.83 1.65 -5.74
N PHE A 41 19.84 2.07 -4.95
CA PHE A 41 19.20 3.37 -5.16
C PHE A 41 20.26 4.48 -5.15
N GLY A 42 20.22 5.32 -6.19
CA GLY A 42 21.14 6.44 -6.40
C GLY A 42 22.53 6.05 -6.89
N ASN A 43 22.88 4.76 -6.79
CA ASN A 43 24.23 4.25 -7.03
C ASN A 43 24.26 3.13 -8.09
N ALA A 44 23.13 2.87 -8.76
CA ALA A 44 23.05 1.88 -9.81
C ALA A 44 24.01 2.25 -10.96
N THR A 45 24.66 1.25 -11.53
CA THR A 45 25.60 1.40 -12.65
C THR A 45 25.33 0.34 -13.72
N GLY A 46 25.84 0.55 -14.93
CA GLY A 46 25.71 -0.40 -16.04
C GLY A 46 24.70 0.04 -17.09
N THR A 47 24.19 -0.92 -17.85
CA THR A 47 23.37 -0.67 -19.03
C THR A 47 21.91 -0.44 -18.65
N GLU A 48 21.31 0.61 -19.22
CA GLU A 48 19.87 0.87 -19.09
C GLU A 48 19.04 -0.28 -19.70
N LEU A 49 17.97 -0.69 -19.00
CA LEU A 49 17.00 -1.62 -19.59
C LEU A 49 16.31 -0.97 -20.81
N PRO A 50 15.88 -1.76 -21.81
CA PRO A 50 15.15 -1.23 -22.97
C PRO A 50 13.92 -0.41 -22.56
N LEU A 51 13.60 0.65 -23.30
CA LEU A 51 12.43 1.51 -23.02
C LEU A 51 11.09 0.76 -23.09
N ALA A 52 11.01 -0.28 -23.92
CA ALA A 52 9.85 -1.18 -24.00
C ALA A 52 9.80 -2.23 -22.86
N GLY A 53 10.81 -2.25 -21.99
CA GLY A 53 11.02 -3.26 -20.97
C GLY A 53 11.79 -4.49 -21.46
N GLY A 54 12.40 -5.21 -20.52
CA GLY A 54 13.05 -6.49 -20.82
C GLY A 54 12.01 -7.55 -21.17
N SER A 55 12.22 -8.23 -22.30
CA SER A 55 11.50 -9.45 -22.63
C SER A 55 12.04 -10.60 -21.79
N ASP A 56 11.14 -11.45 -21.31
CA ASP A 56 11.35 -12.79 -20.76
C ASP A 56 11.05 -12.92 -19.25
N ASN A 57 10.44 -14.04 -18.88
CA ASN A 57 10.07 -14.36 -17.50
C ASN A 57 11.29 -14.58 -16.60
N ALA A 58 12.49 -14.65 -17.17
CA ALA A 58 13.75 -14.82 -16.46
C ALA A 58 14.77 -13.74 -16.88
N SER A 59 15.34 -13.03 -15.89
CA SER A 59 16.65 -12.38 -16.00
C SER A 59 16.78 -10.99 -16.62
N ALA A 60 15.69 -10.21 -16.78
CA ALA A 60 15.82 -8.78 -17.12
C ALA A 60 16.52 -8.00 -15.98
N THR A 61 17.84 -7.85 -16.08
CA THR A 61 18.72 -7.14 -15.14
C THR A 61 19.30 -5.92 -15.83
N GLY A 62 19.28 -4.77 -15.17
CA GLY A 62 19.82 -3.53 -15.72
C GLY A 62 19.39 -2.32 -14.91
N LEU A 63 19.73 -1.15 -15.41
CA LEU A 63 19.47 0.11 -14.76
C LEU A 63 18.18 0.75 -15.27
N VAL A 64 17.40 1.35 -14.37
CA VAL A 64 16.22 2.17 -14.68
C VAL A 64 16.21 3.42 -13.83
N TYR A 65 15.28 4.33 -14.10
CA TYR A 65 15.15 5.55 -13.31
C TYR A 65 13.78 5.63 -12.65
N PHE A 66 13.75 6.03 -11.40
CA PHE A 66 12.53 6.32 -10.66
C PHE A 66 12.39 7.84 -10.55
N VAL A 67 11.25 8.38 -10.98
CA VAL A 67 10.95 9.81 -10.95
C VAL A 67 10.08 10.12 -9.74
N LYS A 68 10.44 11.13 -8.94
CA LYS A 68 9.61 11.61 -7.83
C LYS A 68 8.42 12.40 -8.38
N CYS A 69 7.24 11.82 -8.25
CA CYS A 69 6.01 12.40 -8.81
C CYS A 69 5.15 13.09 -7.75
N LYS A 70 5.17 12.58 -6.52
CA LYS A 70 4.51 13.14 -5.33
C LYS A 70 5.36 12.78 -4.09
N LYS A 71 5.05 13.42 -2.96
CA LYS A 71 5.67 13.06 -1.68
C LYS A 71 5.46 11.58 -1.36
N GLY A 72 6.51 10.91 -0.91
CA GLY A 72 6.48 9.47 -0.57
C GLY A 72 6.24 8.52 -1.76
N LEU A 73 6.37 8.97 -3.01
CA LEU A 73 6.16 8.11 -4.19
C LEU A 73 7.12 8.39 -5.34
N LEU A 74 7.84 7.35 -5.73
CA LEU A 74 8.61 7.31 -6.95
C LEU A 74 7.99 6.33 -7.95
N ILE A 75 7.95 6.72 -9.22
CA ILE A 75 7.43 5.88 -10.30
C ILE A 75 8.56 5.59 -11.28
N CYS A 76 8.74 4.32 -11.62
CA CYS A 76 9.69 3.92 -12.63
C CYS A 76 9.34 4.53 -14.00
N ASP A 77 10.35 5.08 -14.67
CA ASP A 77 10.26 5.78 -15.94
C ASP A 77 9.87 4.87 -17.11
N ARG A 78 9.89 3.55 -16.93
CA ARG A 78 9.53 2.55 -17.95
C ARG A 78 8.96 1.29 -17.33
N VAL A 79 8.30 0.49 -18.16
CA VAL A 79 8.03 -0.92 -17.84
C VAL A 79 9.37 -1.64 -17.78
N VAL A 80 9.64 -2.39 -16.71
CA VAL A 80 10.94 -3.07 -16.51
C VAL A 80 10.89 -4.52 -16.97
N ARG A 81 9.70 -5.12 -16.98
CA ARG A 81 9.45 -6.47 -17.51
C ARG A 81 8.15 -6.54 -18.29
N ASN A 82 8.21 -7.03 -19.52
CA ASN A 82 7.04 -7.42 -20.30
C ASN A 82 6.96 -8.97 -20.39
N LYS A 83 5.95 -9.50 -21.08
CA LYS A 83 5.65 -10.96 -21.14
C LYS A 83 5.44 -11.63 -19.78
N ILE A 84 5.01 -10.87 -18.79
CA ILE A 84 4.68 -11.34 -17.44
C ILE A 84 3.19 -11.18 -17.18
N SER A 85 2.60 -12.14 -16.46
CA SER A 85 1.18 -12.10 -16.12
C SER A 85 0.93 -11.37 -14.80
N TRP A 86 -0.28 -10.84 -14.64
CA TRP A 86 -0.72 -10.23 -13.39
C TRP A 86 -0.68 -11.25 -12.25
N ASP A 87 -1.09 -12.49 -12.51
CA ASP A 87 -1.11 -13.56 -11.50
C ASP A 87 0.29 -13.89 -10.95
N VAL A 88 1.33 -13.86 -11.81
CA VAL A 88 2.73 -14.03 -11.37
C VAL A 88 3.16 -12.85 -10.51
N LEU A 89 2.89 -11.62 -10.92
CA LEU A 89 3.19 -10.43 -10.11
C LEU A 89 2.49 -10.48 -8.75
N ASN A 90 1.24 -10.95 -8.73
CA ASN A 90 0.44 -11.10 -7.52
C ASN A 90 1.00 -12.17 -6.59
N GLY A 91 1.37 -13.33 -7.12
CA GLY A 91 2.04 -14.39 -6.36
C GLY A 91 3.39 -13.95 -5.79
N SER A 92 4.10 -13.06 -6.49
CA SER A 92 5.32 -12.40 -6.02
C SER A 92 5.08 -11.18 -5.12
N LYS A 93 3.83 -10.89 -4.74
CA LYS A 93 3.43 -9.73 -3.91
C LYS A 93 3.70 -8.35 -4.52
N LEU A 94 4.08 -8.27 -5.81
CA LEU A 94 4.40 -7.01 -6.51
C LEU A 94 3.16 -6.29 -7.05
N ILE A 95 1.96 -6.86 -6.88
CA ILE A 95 0.70 -6.16 -7.17
C ILE A 95 0.32 -5.25 -6.00
N GLN A 96 0.16 -5.80 -4.80
CA GLN A 96 -0.29 -5.05 -3.63
C GLN A 96 0.86 -4.37 -2.88
N GLY A 97 2.06 -4.96 -2.88
CA GLY A 97 3.17 -4.48 -2.06
C GLY A 97 4.08 -5.60 -1.62
N LEU A 98 5.34 -5.49 -2.02
CA LEU A 98 6.45 -6.23 -1.46
C LEU A 98 7.19 -5.27 -0.51
N PRO A 99 7.21 -5.54 0.81
CA PRO A 99 8.07 -4.81 1.73
C PRO A 99 9.50 -4.79 1.23
N TRP A 100 10.10 -3.62 1.23
CA TRP A 100 11.45 -3.40 0.77
C TRP A 100 12.21 -2.55 1.76
N ASP A 101 13.37 -3.05 2.15
CA ASP A 101 14.32 -2.41 3.04
C ASP A 101 15.69 -2.96 2.62
N ASP A 102 16.53 -2.11 2.02
CA ASP A 102 17.92 -2.47 1.68
C ASP A 102 18.92 -2.02 2.75
N GLY A 103 18.42 -1.47 3.87
CA GLY A 103 19.23 -0.96 4.97
C GLY A 103 20.00 0.33 4.65
N VAL A 104 19.78 0.96 3.49
CA VAL A 104 20.50 2.18 3.06
C VAL A 104 19.55 3.35 2.77
N GLU A 105 18.32 3.09 2.34
CA GLU A 105 17.27 4.10 2.10
C GLU A 105 16.05 3.94 3.03
N GLU A 106 15.07 4.84 2.92
CA GLU A 106 13.81 4.75 3.67
C GLU A 106 13.08 3.43 3.37
N PRO A 107 12.65 2.65 4.39
CA PRO A 107 11.90 1.43 4.16
C PRO A 107 10.57 1.77 3.46
N GLY A 108 10.15 0.89 2.56
CA GLY A 108 9.01 1.15 1.70
C GLY A 108 8.35 -0.10 1.11
N LEU A 109 7.53 0.13 0.11
CA LEU A 109 6.81 -0.89 -0.64
C LEU A 109 7.14 -0.79 -2.12
N ILE A 110 7.49 -1.93 -2.72
CA ILE A 110 7.56 -2.09 -4.16
C ILE A 110 6.25 -2.69 -4.63
N ARG A 111 5.55 -2.01 -5.54
CA ARG A 111 4.27 -2.48 -6.08
C ARG A 111 4.03 -2.01 -7.50
N SER A 112 2.90 -2.43 -8.06
CA SER A 112 2.38 -1.91 -9.32
C SER A 112 1.70 -0.56 -9.09
N LEU A 113 1.59 0.23 -10.17
CA LEU A 113 0.74 1.41 -10.15
C LEU A 113 -0.68 1.01 -9.79
N THR A 114 -1.30 1.84 -8.98
CA THR A 114 -2.73 1.73 -8.74
C THR A 114 -3.41 2.31 -9.97
N GLY A 115 -4.15 1.48 -10.70
CA GLY A 115 -5.01 1.94 -11.78
C GLY A 115 -6.29 2.59 -11.22
N GLY A 116 -6.41 2.55 -9.89
CA GLY A 116 -7.51 2.85 -8.99
C GLY A 116 -7.20 2.21 -7.63
N ILE A 117 -7.91 2.67 -6.59
CA ILE A 117 -7.87 2.26 -5.18
C ILE A 117 -6.65 1.43 -4.72
N THR A 118 -5.77 2.08 -3.96
CA THR A 118 -4.61 1.45 -3.32
C THR A 118 -5.02 0.86 -1.96
N TYR A 119 -4.54 -0.35 -1.66
CA TYR A 119 -4.25 -0.72 -0.28
C TYR A 119 -2.84 -0.24 0.01
N ALA A 120 -2.71 0.99 0.50
CA ALA A 120 -1.47 1.43 1.12
C ALA A 120 -1.38 0.81 2.53
N ALA A 121 -0.20 0.38 2.95
CA ALA A 121 0.10 0.17 4.36
C ALA A 121 0.12 1.56 5.01
N LEU A 122 -1.05 2.03 5.42
CA LEU A 122 -1.25 3.39 5.88
C LEU A 122 -0.86 3.53 7.34
N LYS A 123 -0.06 4.56 7.59
CA LYS A 123 0.12 5.17 8.90
C LYS A 123 -1.25 5.35 9.56
N SER A 124 -1.38 4.85 10.78
CA SER A 124 -2.60 5.03 11.57
C SER A 124 -2.86 6.53 11.77
N ASP A 125 -4.12 6.94 11.74
CA ASP A 125 -4.55 8.27 12.20
C ASP A 125 -4.48 8.37 13.73
N ILE A 126 -4.36 7.23 14.41
CA ILE A 126 -3.96 7.17 15.82
C ILE A 126 -2.46 7.52 15.89
N PRO A 127 -2.05 8.56 16.63
CA PRO A 127 -0.64 8.84 16.83
C PRO A 127 0.03 7.68 17.56
N THR A 128 1.33 7.48 17.33
CA THR A 128 2.13 6.50 18.07
C THR A 128 2.01 6.75 19.57
N MET A 129 1.27 5.88 20.28
CA MET A 129 0.94 6.09 21.68
C MET A 129 2.11 5.73 22.60
N THR A 130 2.24 6.44 23.71
CA THR A 130 3.22 6.13 24.78
C THR A 130 2.55 5.85 26.13
N SER A 131 1.23 6.07 26.21
CA SER A 131 0.37 5.70 27.31
C SER A 131 -1.07 5.64 26.81
N ASN A 132 -2.05 5.28 27.66
CA ASN A 132 -3.46 5.35 27.28
C ASN A 132 -3.98 6.78 26.98
N THR A 133 -3.20 7.84 27.25
CA THR A 133 -3.64 9.23 27.05
C THR A 133 -2.63 10.12 26.31
N SER A 134 -1.46 9.58 25.95
CA SER A 134 -0.36 10.33 25.32
C SER A 134 0.04 9.70 23.99
N PRO A 135 0.36 10.49 22.95
CA PRO A 135 0.52 11.94 22.95
C PRO A 135 -0.78 12.74 22.73
N SER A 136 -1.85 12.10 22.29
CA SER A 136 -3.16 12.70 22.07
C SER A 136 -4.23 11.61 22.05
N GLY A 137 -5.48 12.00 22.27
CA GLY A 137 -6.63 11.09 22.36
C GLY A 137 -6.57 10.14 23.55
N VAL A 138 -7.42 9.11 23.55
CA VAL A 138 -7.50 8.13 24.64
C VAL A 138 -7.63 6.71 24.08
N ALA A 139 -6.70 5.85 24.44
CA ALA A 139 -6.80 4.41 24.23
C ALA A 139 -7.53 3.77 25.41
N LEU A 140 -8.50 2.91 25.12
CA LEU A 140 -9.37 2.27 26.08
C LEU A 140 -9.50 0.78 25.72
N ALA A 141 -9.70 -0.06 26.71
CA ALA A 141 -10.07 -1.45 26.49
C ALA A 141 -11.10 -1.92 27.53
N SER A 142 -11.84 -2.97 27.20
CA SER A 142 -12.77 -3.62 28.12
C SER A 142 -12.07 -4.18 29.35
N SER A 143 -10.81 -4.59 29.17
CA SER A 143 -9.96 -5.19 30.18
C SER A 143 -8.52 -5.17 29.70
N GLU A 144 -7.59 -5.19 30.65
CA GLU A 144 -6.15 -5.26 30.40
C GLU A 144 -5.56 -6.32 31.34
N TRP A 145 -4.65 -7.17 30.85
CA TRP A 145 -3.95 -8.15 31.69
C TRP A 145 -3.18 -7.48 32.84
N SER A 146 -2.48 -6.41 32.51
CA SER A 146 -1.83 -5.49 33.45
C SER A 146 -1.52 -4.18 32.74
N ALA A 147 -1.01 -3.18 33.48
CA ALA A 147 -0.61 -1.90 32.90
C ALA A 147 0.46 -2.02 31.79
N ASP A 148 1.25 -3.10 31.79
CA ASP A 148 2.26 -3.36 30.75
C ASP A 148 1.65 -3.83 29.41
N TYR A 149 0.41 -4.36 29.44
CA TYR A 149 -0.36 -4.87 28.30
C TYR A 149 -1.60 -4.01 28.00
N GLY A 150 -1.53 -2.73 28.35
CA GLY A 150 -2.64 -1.80 28.18
C GLY A 150 -3.01 -1.56 26.72
N ALA A 151 -4.19 -0.98 26.47
CA ALA A 151 -4.73 -0.73 25.14
C ALA A 151 -3.73 -0.01 24.22
N TRP A 152 -3.01 0.98 24.76
CA TRP A 152 -2.03 1.76 24.02
C TRP A 152 -0.89 0.94 23.41
N ARG A 153 -0.62 -0.28 23.90
CA ARG A 153 0.41 -1.16 23.33
C ARG A 153 0.08 -1.66 21.94
N ALA A 154 -1.20 -1.82 21.62
CA ALA A 154 -1.60 -2.10 20.25
C ALA A 154 -1.51 -0.87 19.34
N LEU A 155 -1.14 0.30 19.88
CA LEU A 155 -1.17 1.61 19.21
C LEU A 155 0.20 2.33 19.26
N ASP A 156 1.24 1.69 19.82
CA ASP A 156 2.57 2.26 19.98
C ASP A 156 3.47 2.02 18.75
N GLY A 157 2.95 1.36 17.71
CA GLY A 157 3.64 1.05 16.47
C GLY A 157 4.78 0.04 16.61
N ALA A 158 5.03 -0.48 17.81
CA ALA A 158 6.02 -1.53 18.02
C ALA A 158 5.44 -2.89 17.60
N ARG A 159 6.32 -3.78 17.14
CA ARG A 159 5.98 -5.17 16.86
C ARG A 159 6.36 -6.05 18.03
N TYR A 160 5.64 -7.15 18.22
CA TYR A 160 5.96 -8.21 19.19
C TYR A 160 7.44 -8.60 19.15
N SER A 161 8.01 -8.82 17.96
CA SER A 161 9.42 -9.20 17.80
C SER A 161 10.43 -8.16 18.28
N SER A 162 10.01 -6.90 18.47
CA SER A 162 10.83 -5.80 18.96
C SER A 162 10.56 -5.39 20.41
N ASN A 163 9.38 -5.71 20.96
CA ASN A 163 8.93 -5.14 22.24
C ASN A 163 8.23 -6.14 23.18
N SER A 164 7.83 -7.34 22.74
CA SER A 164 7.08 -8.35 23.55
C SER A 164 5.85 -7.85 24.32
N ARG A 165 5.46 -6.58 24.15
CA ARG A 165 4.34 -5.90 24.79
C ARG A 165 3.35 -5.52 23.72
N TYR A 166 2.12 -5.92 23.94
CA TYR A 166 0.97 -5.89 23.04
C TYR A 166 -0.27 -5.64 23.90
N TRP A 167 -1.42 -5.35 23.31
CA TRP A 167 -2.65 -5.34 24.12
C TRP A 167 -3.09 -6.78 24.40
N SER A 168 -3.32 -7.09 25.68
CA SER A 168 -3.92 -8.35 26.11
C SER A 168 -5.12 -8.08 26.98
N ALA A 169 -6.23 -8.76 26.71
CA ALA A 169 -7.37 -8.79 27.62
C ALA A 169 -6.96 -9.39 28.98
N ALA A 170 -7.79 -9.20 30.00
CA ALA A 170 -7.52 -9.79 31.31
C ALA A 170 -7.44 -11.33 31.22
N SER A 171 -6.69 -11.91 32.14
CA SER A 171 -6.42 -13.36 32.16
C SER A 171 -7.69 -14.19 32.04
N GLY A 172 -7.70 -15.12 31.07
CA GLY A 172 -8.83 -16.01 30.82
C GLY A 172 -9.95 -15.42 29.96
N LEU A 173 -9.87 -14.14 29.56
CA LEU A 173 -10.87 -13.53 28.70
C LEU A 173 -10.53 -13.70 27.23
N THR A 174 -11.39 -14.40 26.50
CA THR A 174 -11.25 -14.69 25.06
C THR A 174 -12.03 -13.72 24.17
N THR A 175 -12.69 -12.74 24.78
CA THR A 175 -13.52 -11.70 24.14
C THR A 175 -13.24 -10.37 24.82
N GLY A 176 -13.57 -9.27 24.14
CA GLY A 176 -13.35 -7.94 24.68
C GLY A 176 -13.34 -6.89 23.58
N TRP A 177 -13.11 -5.65 23.96
CA TRP A 177 -12.97 -4.56 23.00
C TRP A 177 -11.74 -3.73 23.28
N ILE A 178 -11.17 -3.19 22.20
CA ILE A 178 -10.17 -2.12 22.23
C ILE A 178 -10.76 -0.93 21.47
N CYS A 179 -10.58 0.27 22.02
CA CYS A 179 -11.21 1.49 21.55
C CYS A 179 -10.19 2.63 21.53
N TYR A 180 -10.35 3.54 20.58
CA TYR A 180 -9.64 4.81 20.56
C TYR A 180 -10.62 5.97 20.45
N LYS A 181 -10.43 6.98 21.31
CA LYS A 181 -11.15 8.24 21.30
C LYS A 181 -10.24 9.33 20.73
N PHE A 182 -10.62 9.88 19.59
CA PHE A 182 -9.95 11.04 18.99
C PHE A 182 -10.30 12.34 19.73
N THR A 183 -9.45 13.35 19.63
CA THR A 183 -9.73 14.71 20.15
C THR A 183 -10.73 15.48 19.30
N SER A 184 -10.95 15.05 18.05
CA SER A 184 -11.93 15.58 17.11
C SER A 184 -12.51 14.42 16.29
N ALA A 185 -13.74 14.56 15.78
CA ALA A 185 -14.37 13.49 15.00
C ALA A 185 -13.61 13.27 13.67
N LYS A 186 -13.49 12.00 13.27
CA LYS A 186 -12.65 11.54 12.16
C LYS A 186 -13.43 10.67 11.19
N TYR A 187 -13.16 10.72 9.88
CA TYR A 187 -13.82 9.92 8.83
C TYR A 187 -13.13 8.57 8.60
N ILE A 188 -13.07 7.72 9.63
CA ILE A 188 -12.36 6.44 9.50
C ILE A 188 -13.01 5.54 8.45
N ARG A 189 -12.17 5.01 7.55
CA ARG A 189 -12.57 4.21 6.39
C ARG A 189 -11.80 2.90 6.24
N ALA A 190 -10.78 2.66 7.06
CA ALA A 190 -10.14 1.36 7.14
C ALA A 190 -9.57 1.12 8.53
N TYR A 191 -9.33 -0.15 8.82
CA TYR A 191 -8.55 -0.56 9.96
C TYR A 191 -7.69 -1.77 9.60
N SER A 192 -6.65 -2.02 10.39
CA SER A 192 -5.85 -3.23 10.30
C SER A 192 -5.57 -3.81 11.67
N ILE A 193 -5.43 -5.14 11.71
CA ILE A 193 -5.10 -5.90 12.90
C ILE A 193 -3.88 -6.74 12.55
N THR A 194 -2.89 -6.75 13.44
CA THR A 194 -1.76 -7.68 13.38
C THR A 194 -1.77 -8.59 14.60
N THR A 195 -1.47 -9.87 14.38
CA THR A 195 -1.25 -10.84 15.45
C THR A 195 0.19 -10.83 15.93
N LEU A 196 0.43 -11.45 17.09
CA LEU A 196 1.79 -11.65 17.57
C LEU A 196 2.55 -12.59 16.64
N GLU A 197 3.87 -12.41 16.56
CA GLU A 197 4.79 -13.31 15.85
C GLU A 197 5.15 -14.52 16.74
N ALA A 198 4.12 -15.23 17.23
CA ALA A 198 4.24 -16.40 18.10
C ALA A 198 3.05 -17.35 17.90
N GLN A 199 3.21 -18.64 18.27
CA GLN A 199 2.19 -19.66 18.05
C GLN A 199 0.90 -19.34 18.81
N GLU A 200 1.05 -18.88 20.05
CA GLU A 200 -0.05 -18.40 20.89
C GLU A 200 -0.73 -17.16 20.31
N GLY A 201 -0.01 -16.35 19.53
CA GLY A 201 -0.57 -15.20 18.83
C GLY A 201 -1.69 -15.59 17.86
N ILE A 202 -1.52 -16.71 17.17
CA ILE A 202 -2.51 -17.20 16.20
C ILE A 202 -3.81 -17.60 16.90
N THR A 203 -3.73 -18.37 17.98
CA THR A 203 -4.92 -18.89 18.68
C THR A 203 -5.61 -17.80 19.50
N ARG A 204 -4.87 -16.80 19.97
CA ARG A 204 -5.40 -15.69 20.78
C ARG A 204 -5.88 -14.50 19.96
N ALA A 205 -5.61 -14.48 18.65
CA ALA A 205 -6.07 -13.42 17.75
C ALA A 205 -7.60 -13.40 17.54
N PRO A 206 -8.19 -12.22 17.26
CA PRO A 206 -9.62 -12.08 16.96
C PRO A 206 -10.11 -13.00 15.85
N LYS A 207 -11.28 -13.63 16.01
CA LYS A 207 -11.91 -14.49 14.97
C LYS A 207 -13.21 -13.89 14.45
N ASP A 208 -14.08 -13.48 15.38
CA ASP A 208 -15.33 -12.79 15.08
C ASP A 208 -15.36 -11.45 15.82
N TRP A 209 -15.71 -10.38 15.11
CA TRP A 209 -15.83 -9.06 15.70
C TRP A 209 -16.72 -8.14 14.87
N THR A 210 -17.06 -7.01 15.48
CA THR A 210 -17.62 -5.84 14.82
C THR A 210 -16.64 -4.69 14.97
N PHE A 211 -16.49 -3.89 13.90
CA PHE A 211 -15.83 -2.60 13.99
C PHE A 211 -16.92 -1.53 14.10
N GLU A 212 -16.86 -0.73 15.15
CA GLU A 212 -17.96 0.13 15.56
C GLU A 212 -17.47 1.56 15.80
N ALA A 213 -18.37 2.52 15.64
CA ALA A 213 -18.09 3.94 15.87
C ALA A 213 -19.18 4.61 16.70
N SER A 214 -18.82 5.66 17.43
CA SER A 214 -19.73 6.36 18.34
C SER A 214 -19.33 7.83 18.52
N ASP A 215 -20.30 8.69 18.83
CA ASP A 215 -20.06 10.08 19.20
C ASP A 215 -19.93 10.28 20.72
N ASP A 216 -20.54 9.41 21.52
CA ASP A 216 -20.64 9.54 22.99
C ASP A 216 -19.95 8.39 23.75
N GLY A 217 -19.56 7.32 23.06
CA GLY A 217 -19.00 6.10 23.64
C GLY A 217 -20.04 5.17 24.28
N LEU A 218 -21.34 5.49 24.17
CA LEU A 218 -22.45 4.74 24.75
C LEU A 218 -23.25 4.02 23.66
N GLU A 219 -23.67 4.76 22.63
CA GLU A 219 -24.42 4.22 21.50
C GLU A 219 -23.47 3.98 20.32
N TRP A 220 -23.48 2.76 19.79
CA TRP A 220 -22.49 2.31 18.80
C TRP A 220 -23.13 1.96 17.47
N THR A 221 -22.63 2.58 16.40
CA THR A 221 -22.95 2.23 15.02
C THR A 221 -21.97 1.19 14.52
N VAL A 222 -22.46 0.05 14.05
CA VAL A 222 -21.62 -0.99 13.43
C VAL A 222 -21.24 -0.55 12.01
N LEU A 223 -19.93 -0.43 11.76
CA LEU A 223 -19.37 -0.07 10.45
C LEU A 223 -18.88 -1.28 9.65
N ASP A 224 -18.49 -2.36 10.33
CA ASP A 224 -18.10 -3.63 9.70
C ASP A 224 -18.35 -4.82 10.63
N THR A 225 -18.52 -6.01 10.04
CA THR A 225 -18.71 -7.28 10.74
C THR A 225 -17.88 -8.36 10.07
N GLN A 226 -16.97 -8.97 10.83
CA GLN A 226 -16.11 -10.05 10.37
C GLN A 226 -16.41 -11.34 11.15
N LYS A 227 -16.37 -12.47 10.44
CA LYS A 227 -16.57 -13.81 11.04
C LYS A 227 -15.58 -14.83 10.48
N GLY A 228 -15.13 -15.73 11.34
CA GLY A 228 -14.30 -16.87 10.98
C GLY A 228 -12.90 -16.50 10.49
N VAL A 229 -12.37 -15.34 10.87
CA VAL A 229 -11.04 -14.92 10.41
C VAL A 229 -9.95 -15.74 11.12
N SER A 230 -9.15 -16.44 10.32
CA SER A 230 -7.94 -17.15 10.75
C SER A 230 -6.69 -16.33 10.51
N TRP A 231 -5.57 -16.70 11.13
CA TRP A 231 -4.32 -15.94 11.07
C TRP A 231 -3.09 -16.84 10.85
N ALA A 232 -2.05 -16.26 10.25
CA ALA A 232 -0.68 -16.77 10.28
C ALA A 232 0.20 -15.98 11.25
N TYR A 233 1.42 -16.48 11.50
CA TYR A 233 2.41 -15.82 12.37
C TYR A 233 2.67 -14.37 11.95
N GLY A 234 2.50 -13.43 12.89
CA GLY A 234 2.74 -12.00 12.65
C GLY A 234 1.89 -11.39 11.52
N GLU A 235 0.80 -12.05 11.11
CA GLU A 235 0.04 -11.62 9.94
C GLU A 235 -0.71 -10.32 10.23
N ALA A 236 -0.60 -9.37 9.31
CA ALA A 236 -1.41 -8.17 9.29
C ALA A 236 -2.53 -8.33 8.26
N LYS A 237 -3.78 -8.10 8.68
CA LYS A 237 -4.95 -8.04 7.79
C LYS A 237 -5.58 -6.66 7.80
N PHE A 238 -6.06 -6.25 6.64
CA PHE A 238 -6.61 -4.92 6.37
C PHE A 238 -8.08 -5.04 5.96
N PHE A 239 -8.90 -4.13 6.46
CA PHE A 239 -10.35 -4.13 6.27
C PHE A 239 -10.80 -2.73 5.86
N SER A 240 -11.66 -2.68 4.85
CA SER A 240 -12.21 -1.46 4.27
C SER A 240 -13.62 -1.19 4.78
N LEU A 241 -13.95 0.08 5.00
CA LEU A 241 -15.24 0.52 5.53
C LEU A 241 -15.90 1.48 4.53
N ALA A 242 -17.21 1.37 4.38
CA ALA A 242 -18.03 2.33 3.62
C ALA A 242 -18.56 3.47 4.52
N ASN A 243 -17.71 4.03 5.38
CA ASN A 243 -18.10 5.08 6.32
C ASN A 243 -17.93 6.48 5.72
N ASN A 244 -18.99 7.28 5.84
CA ASN A 244 -19.02 8.69 5.41
C ASN A 244 -19.41 9.66 6.54
N THR A 245 -19.58 9.15 7.76
CA THR A 245 -19.90 9.96 8.93
C THR A 245 -18.66 10.03 9.83
N PRO A 246 -18.24 11.22 10.27
CA PRO A 246 -17.13 11.33 11.20
C PRO A 246 -17.63 11.00 12.61
N TYR A 247 -16.85 10.22 13.35
CA TYR A 247 -17.14 9.87 14.75
C TYR A 247 -15.93 10.17 15.63
N GLN A 248 -16.16 10.34 16.93
CA GLN A 248 -15.08 10.59 17.89
C GLN A 248 -14.49 9.28 18.46
N TYR A 249 -15.30 8.23 18.58
CA TYR A 249 -14.91 6.94 19.12
C TYR A 249 -14.94 5.88 18.03
N TYR A 250 -13.92 5.02 18.05
CA TYR A 250 -13.84 3.83 17.21
C TYR A 250 -13.41 2.66 18.06
N ARG A 251 -14.08 1.51 17.95
CA ARG A 251 -13.70 0.30 18.67
C ARG A 251 -13.76 -0.94 17.80
N LEU A 252 -12.89 -1.88 18.14
CA LEU A 252 -12.94 -3.25 17.68
C LEU A 252 -13.58 -4.10 18.79
N ASN A 253 -14.80 -4.56 18.59
CA ASN A 253 -15.59 -5.33 19.55
C ASN A 253 -15.57 -6.82 19.21
N ILE A 254 -14.73 -7.58 19.91
CA ILE A 254 -14.32 -8.94 19.56
C ILE A 254 -15.15 -9.93 20.36
N THR A 255 -15.94 -10.73 19.65
CA THR A 255 -16.89 -11.68 20.22
C THR A 255 -16.35 -13.10 20.27
N SER A 256 -15.22 -13.38 19.61
CA SER A 256 -14.51 -14.66 19.72
C SER A 256 -13.06 -14.55 19.24
N ASN A 257 -12.19 -15.45 19.73
CA ASN A 257 -10.81 -15.64 19.25
C ASN A 257 -10.65 -17.00 18.55
N ASN A 258 -9.43 -17.31 18.12
CA ASN A 258 -9.06 -18.54 17.42
C ASN A 258 -8.72 -19.74 18.34
N GLY A 259 -9.37 -19.82 19.52
CA GLY A 259 -9.28 -20.97 20.42
C GLY A 259 -8.19 -20.89 21.50
N GLY A 260 -7.54 -19.74 21.64
CA GLY A 260 -6.63 -19.45 22.75
C GLY A 260 -7.37 -19.17 24.06
N THR A 261 -6.65 -19.24 25.17
CA THR A 261 -7.20 -18.99 26.52
C THR A 261 -7.37 -17.51 26.87
N GLU A 262 -6.88 -16.62 26.02
CA GLU A 262 -7.02 -15.17 26.16
C GLU A 262 -7.04 -14.49 24.78
N LEU A 263 -7.38 -13.21 24.76
CA LEU A 263 -7.43 -12.38 23.56
C LEU A 263 -6.25 -11.39 23.55
N ASN A 264 -5.52 -11.33 22.43
CA ASN A 264 -4.48 -10.33 22.25
C ASN A 264 -4.41 -9.80 20.81
N ILE A 265 -3.84 -8.60 20.69
CA ILE A 265 -3.58 -7.92 19.42
C ILE A 265 -2.19 -7.28 19.52
N ASP A 266 -1.33 -7.58 18.56
CA ASP A 266 0.01 -6.98 18.46
C ASP A 266 -0.12 -5.51 18.11
N ASN A 267 -0.78 -5.21 16.98
CA ASN A 267 -0.96 -3.84 16.52
C ASN A 267 -2.34 -3.66 15.89
N TRP A 268 -2.96 -2.52 16.19
CA TRP A 268 -4.22 -2.06 15.63
C TRP A 268 -4.02 -0.68 15.01
N SER A 269 -4.37 -0.53 13.74
CA SER A 269 -4.30 0.75 13.03
C SER A 269 -5.67 1.11 12.49
N ILE A 270 -5.97 2.40 12.47
CA ILE A 270 -7.23 2.94 11.98
C ILE A 270 -6.94 4.15 11.11
N GLN A 271 -7.62 4.30 9.97
CA GLN A 271 -7.26 5.29 8.95
C GLN A 271 -8.50 6.04 8.43
N GLU A 272 -8.44 7.37 8.38
CA GLU A 272 -9.40 8.27 7.72
C GLU A 272 -9.36 8.12 6.20
N ASN A 273 -8.15 7.89 5.69
CA ASN A 273 -7.86 7.97 4.27
C ASN A 273 -7.09 6.76 3.79
N PRO A 274 -7.60 5.52 3.97
CA PRO A 274 -7.26 4.52 3.00
C PRO A 274 -7.67 5.07 1.66
N LEU A 275 -6.78 5.02 0.68
CA LEU A 275 -7.06 5.49 -0.67
C LEU A 275 -8.08 4.58 -1.39
N LEU A 276 -9.11 4.10 -0.68
CA LEU A 276 -10.41 3.64 -1.16
C LEU A 276 -11.19 4.82 -1.70
N ARG A 277 -10.71 5.33 -2.82
CA ARG A 277 -11.46 6.26 -3.63
C ARG A 277 -12.60 5.50 -4.31
N THR A 278 -13.79 5.59 -3.73
CA THR A 278 -15.06 5.02 -4.19
C THR A 278 -15.25 5.01 -5.71
N PHE A 279 -15.75 3.87 -6.21
CA PHE A 279 -16.42 3.73 -7.51
C PHE A 279 -17.64 4.68 -7.60
N SER A 280 -17.51 5.88 -8.15
CA SER A 280 -18.59 6.46 -8.95
C SER A 280 -18.82 5.68 -10.25
N THR A 281 -20.03 5.85 -10.74
CA THR A 281 -20.64 5.06 -11.79
C THR A 281 -20.74 5.85 -13.10
N THR A 282 -20.14 7.04 -13.18
CA THR A 282 -20.32 7.97 -14.30
C THR A 282 -19.00 8.28 -14.99
N ASP A 283 -18.84 7.80 -16.22
CA ASP A 283 -17.73 8.11 -17.11
C ASP A 283 -17.64 9.62 -17.39
N GLN A 284 -16.46 10.21 -17.18
CA GLN A 284 -16.20 11.64 -17.41
C GLN A 284 -15.38 11.90 -18.70
N GLY A 285 -15.20 10.89 -19.56
CA GLY A 285 -14.48 11.04 -20.82
C GLY A 285 -12.97 11.27 -20.67
N LEU A 286 -12.40 10.88 -19.53
CA LEU A 286 -10.96 10.99 -19.21
C LEU A 286 -10.23 9.63 -19.16
N GLY A 287 -10.92 8.55 -19.56
CA GLY A 287 -10.42 7.18 -19.45
C GLY A 287 -10.89 6.51 -18.16
N ALA A 288 -9.93 6.04 -17.37
CA ALA A 288 -10.15 5.22 -16.19
C ALA A 288 -10.99 5.82 -15.10
N TRP A 289 -11.96 5.05 -14.62
CA TRP A 289 -12.85 5.49 -13.57
C TRP A 289 -12.62 4.66 -12.29
N PRO A 290 -12.32 5.29 -11.12
CA PRO A 290 -12.23 6.73 -10.88
C PRO A 290 -10.96 7.42 -11.41
N ASN A 291 -11.12 8.70 -11.75
CA ASN A 291 -10.11 9.66 -12.24
C ASN A 291 -9.07 10.11 -11.18
N ASN A 292 -8.85 9.29 -10.16
CA ASN A 292 -8.07 9.65 -8.98
C ASN A 292 -7.07 8.55 -8.59
N ASN A 293 -6.68 7.78 -9.58
CA ASN A 293 -5.65 6.77 -9.51
C ASN A 293 -4.25 7.38 -9.71
N GLU A 294 -3.21 6.64 -9.34
CA GLU A 294 -1.84 7.14 -9.40
C GLU A 294 -1.35 7.37 -10.83
N TRP A 295 -1.85 6.60 -11.80
CA TRP A 295 -1.54 6.86 -13.21
C TRP A 295 -1.98 8.28 -13.62
N ASP A 296 -3.22 8.64 -13.31
CA ASP A 296 -3.77 9.95 -13.67
C ASP A 296 -3.13 11.09 -12.87
N GLN A 297 -2.92 10.89 -11.56
CA GLN A 297 -2.37 11.91 -10.67
C GLN A 297 -0.89 12.16 -10.88
N CYS A 298 -0.11 11.13 -11.21
CA CYS A 298 1.34 11.22 -11.24
C CYS A 298 1.92 11.20 -12.65
N ILE A 299 1.38 10.38 -13.57
CA ILE A 299 1.87 10.32 -14.95
C ILE A 299 1.09 11.32 -15.81
N VAL A 300 -0.23 11.14 -15.97
CA VAL A 300 -1.03 12.01 -16.87
C VAL A 300 -0.97 13.47 -16.45
N SER A 301 -0.96 13.73 -15.14
CA SER A 301 -0.92 15.07 -14.55
C SER A 301 0.48 15.50 -14.10
N PHE A 302 1.55 14.83 -14.59
CA PHE A 302 2.91 15.23 -14.26
C PHE A 302 3.14 16.72 -14.61
N PRO A 303 3.77 17.52 -13.72
CA PRO A 303 3.85 18.96 -13.92
C PRO A 303 4.58 19.31 -15.22
N LYS A 304 3.94 20.13 -16.08
CA LYS A 304 4.48 20.48 -17.40
C LYS A 304 5.79 21.27 -17.32
N ASP A 305 5.94 22.10 -16.30
CA ASP A 305 7.16 22.85 -16.00
C ASP A 305 8.33 21.94 -15.59
N LYS A 306 8.04 20.68 -15.23
CA LYS A 306 9.03 19.66 -14.90
C LYS A 306 9.45 18.80 -16.10
N ILE A 307 8.94 19.07 -17.30
CA ILE A 307 9.34 18.40 -18.54
C ILE A 307 10.30 19.33 -19.30
N GLN A 308 11.41 18.77 -19.80
CA GLN A 308 12.40 19.55 -20.56
C GLN A 308 11.78 20.21 -21.80
N THR A 309 12.30 21.38 -22.18
CA THR A 309 11.86 22.08 -23.40
C THR A 309 12.01 21.20 -24.63
N GLY A 310 10.93 21.10 -25.43
CA GLY A 310 10.90 20.26 -26.65
C GLY A 310 10.69 18.77 -26.39
N LYS A 311 10.45 18.37 -25.13
CA LYS A 311 10.16 16.99 -24.73
C LYS A 311 8.71 16.83 -24.36
N THR A 312 8.25 15.58 -24.38
CA THR A 312 6.90 15.18 -24.07
C THR A 312 6.85 14.38 -22.78
N LEU A 313 5.65 14.14 -22.26
CA LEU A 313 5.46 13.23 -21.13
C LEU A 313 5.98 11.81 -21.43
N ASP A 314 5.93 11.40 -22.70
CA ASP A 314 6.42 10.08 -23.11
C ASP A 314 7.95 9.99 -23.07
N ASP A 315 8.66 11.10 -23.22
CA ASP A 315 10.11 11.16 -22.99
C ASP A 315 10.47 11.06 -21.49
N VAL A 316 9.49 11.18 -20.59
CA VAL A 316 9.67 11.00 -19.14
C VAL A 316 9.31 9.57 -18.73
N PHE A 317 8.13 9.09 -19.13
CA PHE A 317 7.57 7.83 -18.64
C PHE A 317 7.47 6.72 -19.68
N HIS A 318 7.85 6.93 -20.94
CA HIS A 318 7.89 5.90 -21.99
C HIS A 318 6.61 5.05 -22.03
N TYR A 319 5.45 5.69 -21.85
CA TYR A 319 4.16 5.01 -21.74
C TYR A 319 3.61 4.60 -23.11
N SER A 320 4.13 5.12 -24.22
CA SER A 320 3.63 4.85 -25.57
C SER A 320 4.07 3.48 -26.11
N LEU A 321 5.22 2.97 -25.64
CA LEU A 321 5.82 1.73 -26.12
C LEU A 321 5.27 0.48 -25.42
N SER A 322 4.87 0.63 -24.15
CA SER A 322 4.40 -0.47 -23.32
C SER A 322 3.28 -0.03 -22.38
N ALA A 323 2.25 -0.86 -22.27
CA ALA A 323 1.24 -0.75 -21.24
C ALA A 323 1.73 -1.34 -19.91
N THR A 324 1.24 -0.77 -18.82
CA THR A 324 1.54 -1.15 -17.44
C THR A 324 0.35 -1.93 -16.87
N LEU A 325 0.62 -3.11 -16.31
CA LEU A 325 -0.32 -3.83 -15.44
C LEU A 325 -0.49 -3.06 -14.14
N THR A 326 -1.74 -2.92 -13.71
CA THR A 326 -2.09 -2.16 -12.51
C THR A 326 -2.64 -3.04 -11.39
N GLN A 327 -2.73 -2.49 -10.18
CA GLN A 327 -3.31 -3.17 -9.02
C GLN A 327 -4.81 -3.51 -9.16
N ASP A 328 -5.52 -2.83 -10.06
CA ASP A 328 -6.99 -2.86 -10.11
C ASP A 328 -7.59 -4.25 -10.29
N THR A 329 -8.75 -4.41 -9.67
CA THR A 329 -9.63 -5.56 -9.82
C THR A 329 -10.30 -5.58 -11.20
N PRO A 330 -10.75 -6.76 -11.65
CA PRO A 330 -11.43 -6.88 -12.94
C PRO A 330 -12.66 -5.98 -13.00
N ALA A 331 -12.91 -5.37 -14.17
CA ALA A 331 -14.23 -4.80 -14.42
C ALA A 331 -15.25 -5.94 -14.35
N LEU A 332 -16.19 -5.83 -13.41
CA LEU A 332 -17.47 -6.55 -13.38
C LEU A 332 -17.37 -8.05 -13.69
N SER A 333 -16.90 -8.86 -12.73
CA SER A 333 -16.92 -10.34 -12.77
C SER A 333 -16.08 -11.01 -13.87
N SER A 334 -15.19 -10.28 -14.55
CA SER A 334 -14.25 -10.87 -15.53
C SER A 334 -12.95 -11.37 -14.87
N THR A 335 -12.18 -12.23 -15.54
CA THR A 335 -10.78 -12.54 -15.16
C THR A 335 -9.79 -11.50 -15.67
N ASN A 336 -10.29 -10.45 -16.33
CA ASN A 336 -9.45 -9.48 -17.00
C ASN A 336 -8.84 -8.48 -16.00
N ARG A 337 -7.72 -7.88 -16.37
CA ARG A 337 -6.97 -6.90 -15.57
C ARG A 337 -6.75 -5.65 -16.36
N VAL A 338 -6.70 -4.55 -15.61
CA VAL A 338 -6.58 -3.21 -16.14
C VAL A 338 -5.14 -2.93 -16.53
N GLN A 339 -4.98 -2.45 -17.76
CA GLN A 339 -3.71 -2.06 -18.35
C GLN A 339 -3.74 -0.56 -18.71
N ARG A 340 -2.64 0.16 -18.49
CA ARG A 340 -2.50 1.62 -18.75
C ARG A 340 -1.32 1.94 -19.66
N GLY A 341 -1.50 2.76 -20.69
CA GLY A 341 -0.44 3.17 -21.64
C GLY A 341 -0.65 2.64 -23.06
N LEU A 342 0.41 2.48 -23.85
CA LEU A 342 0.44 1.92 -25.22
C LEU A 342 -0.28 2.71 -26.33
N SER A 343 -0.78 3.92 -26.07
CA SER A 343 -1.65 4.65 -27.02
C SER A 343 -0.93 5.68 -27.90
N GLY A 344 0.16 5.34 -28.59
CA GLY A 344 0.73 6.19 -29.65
C GLY A 344 0.91 7.68 -29.31
N GLY A 345 1.19 8.01 -28.03
CA GLY A 345 1.34 9.38 -27.54
C GLY A 345 0.16 9.94 -26.71
N VAL A 346 -0.99 9.26 -26.60
CA VAL A 346 -2.15 9.73 -25.82
C VAL A 346 -2.30 8.96 -24.49
N PRO A 347 -1.80 9.48 -23.36
CA PRO A 347 -1.74 8.74 -22.09
C PRO A 347 -3.12 8.48 -21.47
N LYS A 348 -4.18 9.12 -21.98
CA LYS A 348 -5.55 9.09 -21.47
C LYS A 348 -6.44 7.98 -22.06
N VAL A 349 -6.08 7.40 -23.21
CA VAL A 349 -7.07 6.74 -24.08
C VAL A 349 -7.13 5.21 -23.98
N PHE A 350 -6.09 4.53 -23.48
CA PHE A 350 -6.12 3.06 -23.51
C PHE A 350 -6.38 2.42 -22.15
N TRP A 351 -7.56 1.82 -22.06
CA TRP A 351 -7.87 0.67 -21.23
C TRP A 351 -7.75 -0.59 -22.08
N GLY A 352 -6.72 -1.40 -21.81
CA GLY A 352 -6.70 -2.79 -22.23
C GLY A 352 -7.26 -3.65 -21.09
N MET A 353 -8.15 -4.57 -21.41
CA MET A 353 -8.56 -5.65 -20.53
C MET A 353 -7.92 -6.93 -21.03
N GLY A 354 -6.95 -7.47 -20.30
CA GLY A 354 -6.30 -8.74 -20.61
C GLY A 354 -6.52 -9.75 -19.49
N ALA A 355 -6.65 -11.03 -19.81
CA ALA A 355 -6.79 -12.09 -18.80
C ALA A 355 -5.66 -12.02 -17.76
N SER A 356 -5.96 -12.27 -16.48
CA SER A 356 -4.98 -12.16 -15.38
C SER A 356 -3.74 -13.04 -15.55
N ASN A 357 -3.90 -14.16 -16.26
CA ASN A 357 -2.84 -15.11 -16.60
C ASN A 357 -2.19 -14.84 -17.97
N GLY A 358 -2.68 -13.87 -18.74
CA GLY A 358 -2.16 -13.53 -20.06
C GLY A 358 -0.83 -12.80 -20.00
N THR A 359 -0.03 -12.94 -21.06
CA THR A 359 1.27 -12.28 -21.22
C THR A 359 1.38 -11.64 -22.61
N TRP A 360 1.98 -10.45 -22.69
CA TRP A 360 2.15 -9.74 -23.95
C TRP A 360 3.51 -9.04 -24.01
N SER A 361 4.07 -8.86 -25.20
CA SER A 361 5.39 -8.22 -25.39
C SER A 361 5.40 -6.71 -25.12
N ASN A 362 4.22 -6.09 -25.09
CA ASN A 362 4.03 -4.66 -24.90
C ASN A 362 3.17 -4.37 -23.65
N VAL A 363 3.01 -5.34 -22.75
CA VAL A 363 2.32 -5.18 -21.47
C VAL A 363 3.22 -5.74 -20.37
N GLY A 364 3.33 -5.03 -19.25
CA GLY A 364 4.25 -5.45 -18.22
C GLY A 364 4.20 -4.69 -16.91
N PHE A 365 5.19 -4.98 -16.07
CA PHE A 365 5.35 -4.40 -14.75
C PHE A 365 6.14 -3.10 -14.82
N ARG A 366 5.53 -2.00 -14.35
CA ARG A 366 6.21 -0.74 -14.03
C ARG A 366 6.23 -0.60 -12.51
N PRO A 367 7.39 -0.75 -11.88
CA PRO A 367 7.51 -0.64 -10.43
C PRO A 367 7.18 0.77 -9.94
N VAL A 368 6.59 0.80 -8.76
CA VAL A 368 6.38 1.99 -7.93
C VAL A 368 7.09 1.73 -6.62
N PHE A 369 7.78 2.74 -6.12
CA PHE A 369 8.37 2.74 -4.78
C PHE A 369 7.60 3.73 -3.91
N GLU A 370 6.89 3.22 -2.92
CA GLU A 370 6.13 3.99 -1.94
C GLU A 370 6.86 3.97 -0.60
N TYR A 371 7.11 5.13 -0.01
CA TYR A 371 7.91 5.28 1.20
C TYR A 371 7.35 6.41 2.06
N HIS A 372 7.74 6.45 3.34
CA HIS A 372 7.37 7.54 4.23
C HIS A 372 8.37 8.69 4.07
N GLU A 373 7.86 9.89 3.82
CA GLU A 373 8.64 11.14 3.72
C GLU A 373 8.31 12.08 4.88
#